data_AF-A0A3B9SUV9-F1
#
_entry.id   AF-A0A3B9SUV9-F1
#
_cell.length_a   1.000
_cell.length_b   1.000
_cell.length_c   1.000
_cell.angle_alpha   90.00
_cell.angle_beta   90.00
_cell.angle_gamma   90.00
#
_symmetry.space_group_name_H-M   'P 1'
#
loop_
_entity.id
_entity.type
_entity.pdbx_description
1 polymer ?
#
loop_
_entity_poly.entity_id
_entity_poly.type
_entity_poly.pdbx_seq_one_letter_code
_entity_poly.pdbx_strand_id
1 'polypeptide(L)' 'MRTIQITIDEPLLAEVDRAMQQLGITRSAFIRNALELALKQQKITLLERRHREGYTKKPVEPAEFDIWEPEQE' A
#
# COMPACT_ATOMS: atom_id res chain seq x y z
N MET A 1 -4.27 -22.21 -8.61
CA MET A 1 -4.22 -20.88 -9.25
C MET A 1 -5.33 -20.80 -10.29
N ARG A 2 -5.95 -19.64 -10.51
CA ARG A 2 -6.91 -19.44 -11.61
C ARG A 2 -6.28 -18.51 -12.64
N THR A 3 -6.45 -18.83 -13.92
CA THR A 3 -5.99 -17.98 -15.02
C THR A 3 -7.06 -16.95 -15.34
N ILE A 4 -6.66 -15.70 -15.49
CA ILE A 4 -7.51 -14.60 -15.92
C ILE A 4 -6.89 -13.95 -17.16
N GLN A 5 -7.73 -13.40 -18.03
CA GLN A 5 -7.28 -12.52 -19.10
C GLN A 5 -7.42 -11.08 -18.63
N ILE A 6 -6.40 -10.27 -18.87
CA ILE A 6 -6.37 -8.85 -18.56
C ILE A 6 -5.97 -8.08 -19.81
N THR A 7 -6.51 -6.88 -19.98
CA THR A 7 -6.09 -5.93 -21.01
C THR A 7 -5.14 -4.93 -20.36
N ILE A 8 -4.03 -4.66 -21.01
CA ILE A 8 -2.99 -3.72 -20.55
C ILE A 8 -2.49 -2.93 -21.76
N ASP A 9 -2.18 -1.65 -21.55
CA ASP A 9 -1.64 -0.82 -22.61
C ASP A 9 -0.22 -1.30 -22.99
N GLU A 10 0.08 -1.29 -24.30
CA GLU A 10 1.36 -1.75 -24.84
C GLU A 10 2.58 -1.08 -24.18
N PRO A 11 2.60 0.26 -23.92
CA PRO A 11 3.73 0.89 -23.27
C PRO A 11 3.96 0.38 -21.85
N LEU A 12 2.88 0.14 -21.11
CA LEU A 12 2.95 -0.38 -19.74
C LEU A 12 3.44 -1.83 -19.74
N LEU A 13 2.99 -2.65 -20.70
CA LEU A 13 3.47 -4.02 -20.85
C LEU A 13 4.99 -4.05 -21.12
N ALA A 14 5.50 -3.15 -21.96
CA ALA A 14 6.93 -3.05 -22.23
C ALA A 14 7.75 -2.66 -20.97
N GLU A 15 7.20 -1.80 -20.11
CA GLU A 15 7.83 -1.48 -18.82
C GLU A 15 7.86 -2.67 -17.87
N VAL A 16 6.75 -3.40 -17.77
CA VAL A 16 6.65 -4.63 -16.96
C VAL A 16 7.68 -5.65 -17.42
N ASP A 17 7.79 -5.87 -18.73
CA ASP A 17 8.74 -6.83 -19.30
C ASP A 17 10.20 -6.45 -19.00
N ARG A 18 10.56 -5.16 -19.06
CA ARG A 18 11.89 -4.68 -18.66
C ARG A 18 12.15 -4.93 -17.18
N ALA A 19 11.20 -4.60 -16.31
CA ALA A 19 11.35 -4.80 -14.87
C ALA A 19 11.50 -6.29 -14.53
N MET A 20 10.74 -7.16 -15.18
CA MET A 20 10.87 -8.60 -15.00
C MET A 20 12.23 -9.14 -15.40
N GLN A 21 12.81 -8.66 -16.50
CA GLN A 21 14.16 -9.07 -16.94
C GLN A 21 15.20 -8.69 -15.88
N GLN A 22 15.09 -7.49 -15.30
CA GLN A 22 15.99 -7.03 -14.23
C GLN A 22 15.83 -7.84 -12.94
N LEU A 23 14.59 -8.20 -12.60
CA LEU A 23 14.27 -8.94 -11.37
C LEU A 23 14.42 -10.46 -11.51
N GLY A 24 14.54 -10.99 -12.73
CA GLY A 24 14.62 -12.43 -13.00
C GLY A 24 13.35 -13.20 -12.65
N ILE A 25 12.17 -12.57 -12.77
CA ILE A 25 10.88 -13.18 -12.42
C ILE A 25 9.92 -13.26 -13.61
N THR A 26 8.88 -14.09 -13.50
CA THR A 26 7.86 -14.27 -14.55
C THR A 26 6.79 -13.17 -14.55
N ARG A 27 6.06 -12.99 -15.66
CA ARG A 27 4.91 -12.06 -15.75
C ARG A 27 3.89 -12.31 -14.65
N SER A 28 3.50 -13.57 -14.46
CA SER A 28 2.52 -13.92 -13.44
C SER A 28 3.01 -13.65 -12.02
N ALA A 29 4.32 -13.74 -11.77
CA ALA A 29 4.91 -13.37 -10.49
C ALA A 29 4.92 -11.86 -10.28
N PHE A 30 5.35 -11.10 -11.28
CA PHE A 30 5.34 -9.64 -11.21
C PHE A 30 3.93 -9.08 -10.98
N ILE A 31 2.96 -9.50 -11.80
CA ILE A 31 1.58 -9.01 -11.71
C ILE A 31 0.94 -9.39 -10.37
N ARG A 32 1.17 -10.61 -9.86
CA ARG A 32 0.67 -11.00 -8.53
C ARG A 32 1.25 -10.11 -7.44
N ASN A 33 2.57 -9.90 -7.43
CA ASN A 33 3.22 -9.07 -6.43
C ASN A 33 2.71 -7.62 -6.50
N ALA A 34 2.51 -7.08 -7.70
CA ALA A 34 1.94 -5.76 -7.90
C ALA A 34 0.51 -5.65 -7.34
N LEU A 35 -0.35 -6.65 -7.60
CA LEU A 35 -1.71 -6.70 -7.06
C LEU A 35 -1.73 -6.79 -5.53
N GLU A 36 -0.88 -7.65 -4.94
CA GLU A 36 -0.75 -7.77 -3.49
C GLU A 36 -0.30 -6.45 -2.85
N LEU A 37 0.67 -5.76 -3.46
CA LEU A 37 1.13 -4.46 -3.01
C LEU A 37 0.04 -3.40 -3.10
N ALA A 38 -0.71 -3.36 -4.22
CA ALA A 38 -1.80 -2.41 -4.41
C ALA A 38 -2.91 -2.60 -3.37
N LEU A 39 -3.31 -3.85 -3.09
CA LEU A 39 -4.30 -4.17 -2.05
C LEU A 39 -3.81 -3.78 -0.65
N LYS A 40 -2.53 -4.03 -0.34
CA LYS A 40 -1.93 -3.61 0.93
C LYS A 40 -1.95 -2.09 1.06
N GLN A 41 -1.55 -1.36 0.02
CA GLN A 41 -1.55 0.09 0.00
C GLN A 41 -2.96 0.66 0.19
N GLN A 42 -3.96 0.10 -0.51
CA GLN A 42 -5.36 0.50 -0.34
C GLN A 42 -5.83 0.34 1.11
N LYS A 43 -5.48 -0.77 1.76
CA LYS A 43 -5.82 -1.01 3.17
C LYS A 43 -5.16 0.03 4.08
N ILE A 44 -3.89 0.35 3.87
CA ILE A 44 -3.17 1.37 4.65
C ILE A 44 -3.85 2.73 4.48
N THR A 45 -4.11 3.16 3.25
CA THR A 45 -4.78 4.43 2.96
C THR A 45 -6.14 4.54 3.64
N LEU A 46 -6.91 3.44 3.70
CA LEU A 46 -8.19 3.45 4.41
C LEU A 46 -8.02 3.62 5.93
N LEU A 47 -7.02 2.98 6.53
CA LEU A 47 -6.73 3.12 7.95
C LEU A 47 -6.25 4.53 8.29
N GLU A 48 -5.35 5.09 7.49
CA GLU A 48 -4.88 6.48 7.63
C GLU A 48 -6.03 7.47 7.53
N ARG A 49 -6.93 7.27 6.55
CA ARG A 49 -8.14 8.09 6.43
C ARG A 49 -8.99 8.01 7.69
N ARG A 50 -9.21 6.80 8.23
CA ARG A 50 -9.96 6.62 9.47
C ARG A 50 -9.29 7.32 10.66
N HIS A 51 -7.97 7.21 10.78
CA HIS A 51 -7.23 7.92 11.84
C HIS A 51 -7.41 9.43 11.72
N ARG A 52 -7.22 9.99 10.51
CA ARG A 52 -7.41 11.43 10.27
C ARG A 52 -8.82 11.88 10.61
N GLU A 53 -9.84 11.16 10.15
CA GLU A 53 -11.24 11.45 10.49
C GLU A 53 -11.50 11.38 12.01
N GLY A 54 -10.85 10.43 12.70
CA GLY A 54 -10.89 10.31 14.16
C GLY A 54 -10.35 11.57 14.84
N TYR A 55 -9.12 11.98 14.52
CA TYR A 55 -8.48 13.16 15.10
C TYR A 55 -9.18 14.47 14.71
N THR A 56 -9.79 14.56 13.52
CA THR A 56 -10.60 15.73 13.16
C THR A 56 -11.89 15.81 13.98
N LYS A 57 -12.55 14.67 14.24
CA LYS A 57 -13.79 14.62 15.02
C LYS A 57 -13.56 14.77 16.52
N LYS A 58 -12.42 14.30 17.00
CA LYS A 58 -11.98 14.35 18.40
C LYS A 58 -10.53 14.83 18.41
N PRO A 59 -10.31 16.16 18.35
CA PRO A 59 -8.98 16.71 18.44
C PRO A 59 -8.37 16.36 19.80
N VAL A 60 -7.04 16.31 19.82
CA VAL A 60 -6.28 16.04 21.03
C VAL A 60 -6.46 17.18 22.01
N GLU A 61 -6.83 16.85 23.25
CA GLU A 61 -6.93 17.83 24.32
C GLU A 61 -5.55 18.14 24.90
N PRO A 62 -5.33 19.35 25.43
CA PRO A 62 -4.11 19.65 26.17
C PRO A 62 -3.90 18.64 27.31
N ALA A 63 -2.67 18.15 27.45
CA ALA A 63 -2.27 17.15 28.43
C ALA A 63 -2.85 15.73 28.27
N GLU A 64 -3.53 15.43 27.16
CA GLU A 64 -4.14 14.10 26.94
C GLU A 64 -3.11 12.97 26.92
N PHE A 65 -1.87 13.24 26.48
CA PHE A 65 -0.82 12.23 26.31
C PHE A 65 0.43 12.45 27.17
N ASP A 66 0.46 13.49 28.01
CA ASP A 66 1.64 13.88 28.80
C ASP A 66 2.10 12.75 29.74
N ILE A 67 1.17 11.88 30.16
CA ILE A 67 1.47 10.72 31.01
C ILE A 67 2.40 9.69 30.36
N TRP A 68 2.59 9.74 29.03
CA TRP A 68 3.44 8.82 28.27
C TRP A 68 4.82 9.41 27.94
N GLU A 69 5.08 10.68 28.29
CA GLU A 69 6.38 11.34 28.06
C GLU A 69 7.54 10.64 28.80
N PRO A 70 7.40 10.20 30.07
CA PRO A 70 8.49 9.54 30.79
C PRO A 70 8.93 8.20 30.17
N GLU A 71 8.08 7.53 29.40
CA GLU A 71 8.34 6.22 28.77
C GLU A 71 9.08 6.32 27.43
N GLN A 72 9.37 7.52 26.93
CA GLN A 72 10.09 7.72 25.67
C GLN A 72 11.62 7.88 25.84
N GLU A 73 12.13 7.83 27.08
CA GLU A 73 13.58 7.89 27.43
C GLU A 73 14.29 6.53 27.38
#